data_AF-E0QNU2-F1
#
_entry.id   AF-E0QNU2-F1
#
_cell.length_a   1.000
_cell.length_b   1.000
_cell.length_c   1.000
_cell.angle_alpha   90.00
_cell.angle_beta   90.00
_cell.angle_gamma   90.00
#
_symmetry.space_group_name_H-M   'P 1'
#
loop_
_entity.id
_entity.type
_entity.pdbx_description
1 polymer ?
#
loop_
_entity_poly.entity_id
_entity_poly.type
_entity_poly.pdbx_seq_one_letter_code
_entity_poly.pdbx_strand_id
1 'polypeptide(L)' 'MSLSEAQLQQLADDFEVGWSEARLQRAKGSFGPGLVDFLPAFLYERLQAKAREQGKGDFEVIQDALKAYLIPA' A
#
# COMPACT_ATOMS: atom_id res chain seq x y z
N MET A 1 18.10 -17.70 2.75
CA MET A 1 18.06 -17.93 1.30
C MET A 1 18.92 -16.88 0.64
N SER A 2 19.85 -17.26 -0.22
CA SER A 2 20.65 -16.31 -1.02
C SER A 2 19.92 -15.97 -2.31
N LEU A 3 20.05 -14.72 -2.77
CA LEU A 3 19.52 -14.29 -4.06
C LEU A 3 20.25 -15.01 -5.20
N SER A 4 19.55 -15.26 -6.29
CA SER A 4 20.16 -15.74 -7.53
C SER A 4 20.97 -14.62 -8.20
N GLU A 5 21.89 -15.00 -9.09
CA GLU A 5 22.69 -14.05 -9.86
C GLU A 5 21.83 -13.09 -10.69
N ALA A 6 20.73 -13.57 -11.26
CA ALA A 6 19.75 -12.74 -11.96
C ALA A 6 19.06 -11.73 -11.03
N GLN A 7 18.73 -12.13 -9.79
CA GLN A 7 18.13 -11.22 -8.80
C GLN A 7 19.13 -10.16 -8.33
N LEU A 8 20.42 -10.52 -8.21
CA LEU A 8 21.48 -9.57 -7.88
C LEU A 8 21.70 -8.55 -8.99
N GLN A 9 21.71 -8.99 -10.24
CA GLN A 9 21.83 -8.09 -11.38
C GLN A 9 20.65 -7.11 -11.45
N GLN A 10 19.42 -7.63 -11.28
CA GLN A 10 18.23 -6.80 -11.29
C GLN A 10 18.19 -5.79 -10.15
N LEU A 11 18.76 -6.14 -8.98
CA LEU A 11 18.92 -5.22 -7.85
C LEU A 11 19.96 -4.14 -8.14
N ALA A 12 21.09 -4.50 -8.76
CA ALA A 12 22.11 -3.55 -9.17
C ALA A 12 21.57 -2.55 -10.20
N ASP A 13 20.81 -3.04 -11.19
CA ASP A 13 20.18 -2.18 -12.20
C ASP A 13 19.14 -1.23 -11.57
N ASP A 14 18.33 -1.71 -10.62
CA ASP A 14 17.37 -0.86 -9.87
C ASP A 14 18.09 0.20 -9.02
N PHE A 15 19.27 -0.13 -8.49
CA PHE A 15 20.09 0.80 -7.71
C PHE A 15 20.68 1.92 -8.57
N GLU A 16 21.26 1.58 -9.73
CA GLU A 16 21.87 2.56 -10.65
C GLU A 16 20.84 3.52 -11.26
N VAL A 17 19.63 3.04 -11.56
CA VAL A 17 18.54 3.90 -12.05
C VAL A 17 18.04 4.86 -10.97
N GLY A 18 18.22 4.50 -9.70
CA GLY A 18 17.69 5.25 -8.57
C GLY A 18 16.16 5.26 -8.54
N TRP A 19 15.60 5.99 -7.58
CA TRP A 19 14.14 6.06 -7.45
C TRP A 19 13.58 7.23 -8.24
N SER A 20 12.62 6.95 -9.12
CA SER A 20 11.85 7.99 -9.80
C SER A 20 11.05 8.84 -8.81
N GLU A 21 10.74 10.08 -9.17
CA GLU A 21 9.91 10.97 -8.35
C GLU A 21 8.56 10.31 -8.00
N ALA A 22 7.94 9.61 -8.94
CA ALA A 22 6.70 8.86 -8.69
C ALA A 22 6.88 7.69 -7.71
N ARG A 23 8.05 7.05 -7.66
CA ARG A 23 8.37 6.00 -6.67
C ARG A 23 8.66 6.63 -5.30
N LEU A 24 9.37 7.75 -5.27
CA LEU A 24 9.62 8.53 -4.05
C LEU A 24 8.32 9.03 -3.41
N GLN A 25 7.40 9.59 -4.20
CA GLN A 25 6.11 10.07 -3.69
C GLN A 25 5.23 8.94 -3.15
N ARG A 26 5.22 7.77 -3.80
CA ARG A 26 4.53 6.58 -3.29
C ARG A 26 5.15 6.06 -1.99
N ALA A 27 6.48 6.11 -1.87
CA ALA A 27 7.18 5.69 -0.65
C ALA A 27 6.95 6.64 0.53
N LYS A 28 6.78 7.95 0.29
CA LYS A 28 6.51 8.96 1.33
C LYS A 28 5.15 8.78 2.02
N GLY A 29 4.15 8.22 1.32
CA GLY A 29 2.76 8.12 1.78
C GLY A 29 2.26 6.71 2.07
N SER A 30 3.16 5.72 2.14
CA SER A 30 2.78 4.34 2.43
C SER A 30 2.43 4.20 3.90
N PHE A 31 1.16 4.00 4.22
CA PHE A 31 0.78 3.58 5.56
C PHE A 31 1.34 2.17 5.79
N GLY A 32 2.12 2.00 6.86
CA GLY A 32 2.62 0.70 7.26
C GLY A 32 1.48 -0.26 7.62
N PRO A 33 1.77 -1.57 7.75
CA PRO A 33 0.78 -2.60 8.03
C PRO A 33 -0.04 -2.35 9.31
N GLY A 34 0.46 -1.53 10.23
CA GLY A 34 -0.21 -1.21 11.50
C GLY A 34 -1.32 -0.16 11.44
N LEU A 35 -1.60 0.50 10.30
CA LEU A 35 -2.65 1.54 10.24
C LEU A 35 -4.01 1.02 10.74
N VAL A 36 -4.34 -0.21 10.37
CA VAL A 36 -5.60 -0.86 10.69
C VAL A 36 -5.71 -1.17 12.19
N ASP A 37 -4.58 -1.44 12.85
CA ASP A 37 -4.51 -1.75 14.28
C ASP A 37 -4.87 -0.55 15.18
N PHE A 38 -4.78 0.68 14.65
CA PHE A 38 -5.14 1.90 15.37
C PHE A 38 -6.62 2.31 15.18
N LEU A 39 -7.39 1.57 14.39
CA LEU A 39 -8.79 1.88 14.20
C LEU A 39 -9.61 1.49 15.44
N PRO A 40 -10.57 2.33 15.89
CA PRO A 40 -11.60 1.91 16.82
C PRO A 40 -12.28 0.62 16.34
N ALA A 41 -12.63 -0.27 17.28
CA ALA A 41 -13.18 -1.59 16.98
C ALA A 41 -14.34 -1.56 15.97
N PHE A 42 -15.27 -0.62 16.11
CA PHE A 42 -16.42 -0.49 15.20
C PHE A 42 -16.01 -0.10 13.76
N LEU A 43 -14.92 0.65 13.58
CA LEU A 43 -14.40 1.00 12.26
C LEU A 43 -13.65 -0.18 11.65
N TYR A 44 -12.87 -0.90 12.47
CA TYR A 44 -12.21 -2.13 12.05
C TYR A 44 -13.21 -3.17 11.53
N GLU A 45 -14.30 -3.43 12.27
CA GLU A 45 -15.34 -4.38 11.85
C GLU A 45 -16.01 -3.97 10.53
N ARG A 46 -16.32 -2.67 10.37
CA ARG A 46 -16.90 -2.14 9.12
C ARG A 46 -15.93 -2.26 7.95
N LEU A 47 -14.65 -1.98 8.17
CA LEU A 47 -13.60 -2.12 7.17
C LEU A 47 -13.49 -3.57 6.72
N GLN A 48 -13.40 -4.51 7.66
CA GLN A 48 -13.34 -5.95 7.37
C GLN A 48 -14.56 -6.45 6.60
N ALA A 49 -15.77 -6.02 6.98
CA ALA A 49 -16.98 -6.36 6.26
C ALA A 49 -16.94 -5.85 4.81
N LYS A 50 -16.48 -4.61 4.62
CA LYS A 50 -16.39 -3.95 3.31
C LYS A 50 -15.30 -4.57 2.42
N ALA A 51 -14.17 -4.95 3.00
CA ALA A 51 -13.08 -5.68 2.35
C ALA A 51 -13.56 -7.02 1.81
N ARG A 52 -14.29 -7.80 2.64
CA ARG A 52 -14.90 -9.07 2.22
C ARG A 52 -15.95 -8.88 1.12
N GLU A 53 -16.84 -7.90 1.28
CA GLU A 53 -17.89 -7.59 0.29
C GLU A 53 -17.29 -7.30 -1.10
N GLN A 54 -16.16 -6.58 -1.15
CA GLN A 54 -15.52 -6.17 -2.39
C GLN A 54 -14.44 -7.13 -2.90
N GLY A 55 -14.08 -8.16 -2.13
CA GLY A 55 -12.93 -9.02 -2.45
C GLY A 55 -11.60 -8.26 -2.48
N LYS A 56 -11.44 -7.24 -1.63
CA LYS A 56 -10.26 -6.35 -1.56
C LYS A 56 -9.53 -6.50 -0.23
N GLY A 57 -8.27 -6.06 -0.18
CA GLY A 57 -7.56 -5.88 1.08
C GLY A 57 -8.02 -4.62 1.83
N ASP A 58 -7.85 -4.62 3.16
CA ASP A 58 -8.20 -3.48 4.03
C ASP A 58 -7.61 -2.16 3.53
N PHE A 59 -6.35 -2.19 3.09
CA PHE A 59 -5.67 -0.99 2.62
C PHE A 59 -6.27 -0.43 1.33
N GLU A 60 -6.70 -1.29 0.41
CA GLU A 60 -7.37 -0.85 -0.83
C GLU A 60 -8.70 -0.18 -0.53
N VAL A 61 -9.46 -0.74 0.42
CA VAL A 61 -10.73 -0.13 0.87
C VAL A 61 -10.50 1.23 1.51
N ILE A 62 -9.47 1.38 2.36
CA ILE A 62 -9.09 2.68 2.96
C ILE A 62 -8.70 3.68 1.87
N GLN A 63 -7.86 3.26 0.91
CA GLN A 63 -7.45 4.14 -0.19
C GLN A 63 -8.65 4.60 -1.02
N ASP A 64 -9.56 3.69 -1.37
CA ASP A 64 -10.73 4.02 -2.16
C ASP A 64 -11.68 4.95 -1.40
N ALA A 65 -11.88 4.73 -0.09
CA ALA A 65 -12.67 5.62 0.76
C ALA A 65 -12.05 7.03 0.84
N LEU A 66 -10.73 7.14 0.99
CA LEU A 66 -10.03 8.42 1.01
C LEU A 66 -10.11 9.13 -0.35
N LYS A 67 -9.93 8.41 -1.46
CA LYS A 67 -10.10 8.97 -2.81
C LYS A 67 -11.51 9.51 -2.99
N ALA A 68 -12.53 8.72 -2.64
CA ALA A 68 -13.92 9.13 -2.76
C ALA A 68 -14.26 10.35 -1.88
N TYR A 69 -13.62 10.48 -0.71
CA TYR A 69 -13.84 11.60 0.19
C TYR A 69 -13.10 12.88 -0.23
N LEU A 70 -11.86 12.75 -0.74
CA LEU A 70 -10.96 13.87 -0.98
C LEU A 70 -10.88 14.33 -2.44
N ILE A 71 -11.29 13.49 -3.40
CA ILE A 71 -11.24 13.80 -4.83
C ILE A 71 -12.67 14.10 -5.31
N PRO A 72 -13.00 15.37 -5.62
CA PRO A 72 -14.28 15.73 -6.18
C PRO A 72 -14.52 15.04 -7.53
N ALA A 73 -15.78 14.74 -7.82
CA ALA A 73 -16.22 14.16 -9.09
C ALA A 73 -16.03 15.11 -10.27
#